data_AF-A0A7L2W6F8-F1
#
_entry.id   AF-A0A7L2W6F8-F1
#
_cell.length_a   1.000
_cell.length_b   1.000
_cell.length_c   1.000
_cell.angle_alpha   90.00
_cell.angle_beta   90.00
_cell.angle_gamma   90.00
#
_symmetry.space_group_name_H-M   'P 1'
#
loop_
_entity.id
_entity.type
_entity.pdbx_description
1 polymer ?
#
loop_
_entity_poly.entity_id
_entity_poly.type
_entity_poly.pdbx_seq_one_letter_code
_entity_poly.pdbx_strand_id
1 'polypeptide(L)' 'RPYRCQDCGKSFQSSSHLVQHKMVHMGEKPFKCPICGKGFTKSGNLTFHQAVHTDEKPYVCPDCGKSFAQQRYLLVHRR' A
#
# COMPACT_ATOMS: atom_id res chain seq x y z
N ARG A 1 1.86 -10.06 19.32
CA ARG A 1 2.59 -9.08 18.47
C ARG A 1 3.89 -8.72 19.20
N PRO A 2 4.97 -9.52 19.04
CA PRO A 2 6.15 -9.41 19.90
C PRO A 2 7.03 -8.19 19.58
N TYR A 3 6.88 -7.58 18.40
CA TYR A 3 7.71 -6.46 17.96
C TYR A 3 7.07 -5.12 18.35
N ARG A 4 7.57 -4.47 19.39
CA ARG A 4 7.05 -3.19 19.90
C ARG A 4 7.89 -2.00 19.42
N CYS A 5 7.24 -0.96 18.92
CA CYS A 5 7.84 0.34 18.67
C CYS A 5 8.06 1.05 19.99
N GLN A 6 9.28 1.53 20.23
CA GLN A 6 9.62 2.27 21.45
C GLN A 6 9.14 3.72 21.39
N ASP A 7 9.06 4.32 20.19
CA ASP A 7 8.68 5.73 20.00
C ASP A 7 7.18 5.97 20.26
N CYS A 8 6.32 5.00 19.94
CA CYS A 8 4.86 5.16 20.10
C CYS A 8 4.14 3.98 20.75
N GLY A 9 4.87 2.96 21.22
CA GLY A 9 4.31 1.81 21.92
C GLY A 9 3.53 0.81 21.05
N LYS A 10 3.35 1.06 19.75
CA LYS A 10 2.61 0.16 18.84
C LYS A 10 3.32 -1.17 18.67
N SER A 11 2.56 -2.27 18.74
CA SER A 11 3.09 -3.62 18.54
C SER A 11 2.76 -4.16 17.14
N PHE A 12 3.63 -5.00 16.59
CA PHE A 12 3.57 -5.58 15.25
C PHE A 12 3.78 -7.10 15.28
N GLN A 13 3.29 -7.79 14.25
CA GLN A 13 3.37 -9.25 14.15
C GLN A 13 4.75 -9.74 13.68
N SER A 14 5.49 -8.92 12.93
CA SER A 14 6.83 -9.24 12.41
C SER A 14 7.79 -8.06 12.59
N SER A 15 9.09 -8.34 12.61
CA SER A 15 10.16 -7.33 12.68
C SER A 15 10.13 -6.43 11.44
N SER A 16 9.91 -6.98 10.25
CA SER A 16 9.81 -6.21 9.00
C SER A 16 8.70 -5.16 9.05
N HIS A 17 7.56 -5.49 9.65
CA HIS A 17 6.47 -4.52 9.85
C HIS A 17 6.84 -3.42 10.85
N LEU A 18 7.60 -3.75 11.90
CA LEU A 18 8.12 -2.76 12.83
C LEU A 18 9.13 -1.82 12.15
N VAL A 19 10.06 -2.36 11.36
CA VAL A 19 11.07 -1.56 10.62
C VAL A 19 10.39 -0.59 9.66
N GLN A 20 9.43 -1.08 8.87
CA GLN A 20 8.64 -0.23 7.99
C GLN A 20 7.84 0.83 8.76
N HIS A 21 7.29 0.48 9.92
CA HIS A 21 6.58 1.45 10.73
C HIS A 21 7.51 2.56 11.24
N LYS A 22 8.76 2.25 11.60
CA LYS A 22 9.75 3.26 12.00
C LYS A 22 10.02 4.31 10.91
N MET A 23 9.88 3.95 9.63
CA MET A 23 9.97 4.92 8.52
C MET A 23 8.94 6.05 8.64
N VAL A 24 7.79 5.80 9.29
CA VAL A 24 6.78 6.84 9.55
C VAL A 24 7.30 7.89 10.53
N HIS A 25 8.06 7.48 11.54
CA HIS A 25 8.66 8.40 12.51
C HIS A 25 9.79 9.22 11.88
N MET A 26 10.57 8.62 10.99
CA MET A 26 11.67 9.30 10.27
C MET A 26 11.19 10.12 9.06
N GLY A 27 9.92 9.98 8.67
CA GLY A 27 9.40 10.56 7.43
C GLY A 27 9.99 9.93 6.15
N GLU A 28 10.73 8.82 6.27
CA GLU A 28 11.37 8.15 5.16
C GLU A 28 10.33 7.48 4.25
N LYS A 29 10.44 7.76 2.95
CA LYS A 29 9.56 7.22 1.91
C LYS A 29 10.41 6.79 0.72
N PRO A 30 11.02 5.60 0.76
CA PRO A 30 12.00 5.15 -0.23
C PRO A 30 11.37 4.97 -1.63
N PHE A 31 10.07 4.70 -1.70
CA PHE A 31 9.37 4.49 -2.96
C PHE A 31 8.69 5.79 -3.40
N LYS A 32 9.27 6.51 -4.35
CA LYS A 32 8.72 7.77 -4.87
C LYS A 32 8.01 7.56 -6.20
N CYS A 33 6.87 8.22 -6.36
CA CYS A 33 6.17 8.26 -7.64
C CYS A 33 6.97 9.10 -8.64
N PRO A 34 7.33 8.55 -9.82
CA PRO A 34 8.07 9.32 -10.82
C PRO A 34 7.22 10.41 -11.48
N ILE A 35 5.88 10.32 -11.39
CA ILE A 35 4.95 11.24 -12.05
C ILE A 35 4.70 12.49 -11.17
N CYS A 36 4.45 12.31 -9.87
CA CYS A 36 4.09 13.41 -8.97
C CYS A 36 5.00 13.58 -7.74
N GLY A 37 6.07 12.79 -7.64
CA GLY A 37 7.02 12.84 -6.52
C GLY A 37 6.52 12.27 -5.19
N LYS A 38 5.25 11.84 -5.11
CA LYS A 38 4.64 11.33 -3.86
C LYS A 38 5.37 10.07 -3.37
N GLY A 39 5.81 10.10 -2.11
CA GLY A 39 6.52 8.99 -1.48
C GLY A 39 5.61 7.96 -0.78
N PHE A 40 6.08 6.71 -0.71
CA PHE A 40 5.45 5.57 -0.05
C PHE A 40 6.48 4.75 0.75
N THR A 41 6.02 4.04 1.78
CA THR A 41 6.83 3.12 2.61
C THR A 41 6.80 1.66 2.10
N LYS A 42 5.96 1.38 1.10
CA LYS A 42 5.79 0.07 0.44
C LYS A 42 5.84 0.23 -1.07
N SER A 43 6.56 -0.64 -1.76
CA SER A 43 6.57 -0.71 -3.22
C SER A 43 5.17 -0.98 -3.79
N GLY A 44 4.42 -1.94 -3.24
CA GLY A 44 3.06 -2.24 -3.71
C GLY A 44 2.07 -1.06 -3.58
N ASN A 45 2.27 -0.18 -2.59
CA ASN A 45 1.47 1.04 -2.48
C ASN A 45 1.83 2.06 -3.58
N LEU A 46 3.11 2.14 -3.96
CA LEU A 46 3.54 2.95 -5.10
C LEU A 46 2.97 2.38 -6.41
N THR A 47 3.06 1.07 -6.64
CA THR A 47 2.52 0.44 -7.86
C THR A 47 1.02 0.71 -7.99
N PHE A 48 0.26 0.53 -6.91
CA PHE A 48 -1.17 0.90 -6.90
C PHE A 48 -1.39 2.39 -7.14
N HIS A 49 -0.55 3.25 -6.58
CA HIS A 49 -0.67 4.68 -6.82
C HIS A 49 -0.34 5.06 -8.27
N GLN A 50 0.51 4.32 -8.99
CA GLN A 50 0.75 4.60 -10.40
C GLN A 50 -0.50 4.37 -11.25
N ALA A 51 -1.34 3.41 -10.88
CA ALA A 51 -2.61 3.12 -11.55
C ALA A 51 -3.62 4.29 -11.54
N VAL A 52 -3.52 5.25 -10.60
CA VAL A 52 -4.37 6.47 -10.66
C VAL A 52 -3.87 7.51 -11.66
N HIS A 53 -2.63 7.42 -12.13
CA HIS A 53 -2.12 8.31 -13.19
C HIS A 53 -2.36 7.74 -14.58
N THR A 54 -2.37 6.41 -14.71
CA THR A 54 -2.55 5.70 -15.99
C THR A 54 -3.99 5.25 -16.24
N ASP A 55 -4.88 5.44 -15.26
CA ASP A 55 -6.22 4.83 -15.22
C ASP A 55 -6.23 3.30 -15.39
N GLU A 56 -5.09 2.65 -15.17
CA GLU A 56 -4.97 1.20 -15.27
C GLU A 56 -5.73 0.52 -14.13
N LYS A 57 -6.72 -0.29 -14.50
CA LYS A 57 -7.52 -1.07 -13.54
C LYS A 57 -7.42 -2.55 -13.89
N PRO A 58 -6.33 -3.22 -13.52
CA PRO A 58 -6.04 -4.58 -13.98
C PRO A 58 -7.01 -5.64 -13.42
N TYR A 59 -7.76 -5.32 -12.36
CA TYR A 59 -8.67 -6.26 -11.72
C TYR A 59 -10.09 -6.04 -12.24
N VAL A 60 -10.51 -6.84 -13.21
CA VAL A 60 -11.84 -6.76 -13.82
C VAL A 60 -12.78 -7.77 -13.17
N CYS A 61 -14.00 -7.32 -12.86
CA CYS A 61 -15.08 -8.20 -12.41
C CYS A 61 -15.64 -8.99 -13.61
N PRO A 62 -15.60 -10.33 -13.58
CA PRO A 62 -16.09 -11.13 -14.70
C PRO A 62 -17.62 -11.04 -14.86
N ASP A 63 -18.32 -10.73 -13.77
CA ASP A 63 -19.79 -10.74 -13.73
C ASP A 63 -20.41 -9.45 -14.29
N CYS A 64 -19.72 -8.30 -14.15
CA CYS A 64 -20.25 -7.00 -14.57
C CYS A 64 -19.26 -6.10 -15.35
N GLY A 65 -18.04 -6.57 -15.62
CA GLY A 65 -17.02 -5.82 -16.36
C GLY A 65 -16.40 -4.63 -15.62
N LYS A 66 -16.84 -4.34 -14.38
CA LYS A 66 -16.26 -3.24 -13.58
C LYS A 66 -14.80 -3.53 -13.24
N SER A 67 -13.94 -2.55 -13.47
CA SER A 67 -12.52 -2.65 -13.22
C SER A 67 -12.11 -1.91 -11.94
N PHE A 68 -11.12 -2.46 -11.24
CA PHE A 68 -10.58 -1.96 -9.99
C PHE A 68 -9.06 -1.88 -10.05
N ALA A 69 -8.49 -0.90 -9.37
CA ALA A 69 -7.05 -0.75 -9.26
C ALA A 69 -6.43 -1.64 -8.15
N GLN A 70 -7.22 -2.27 -7.28
CA GLN A 70 -6.73 -3.30 -6.33
C GLN A 70 -7.62 -4.53 -6.30
N GLN A 71 -7.00 -5.69 -6.18
CA GLN A 71 -7.68 -6.98 -6.04
C GLN A 71 -8.63 -7.01 -4.84
N ARG A 72 -8.25 -6.39 -3.71
CA ARG A 72 -9.10 -6.37 -2.51
C ARG A 72 -10.46 -5.70 -2.77
N TYR A 73 -10.51 -4.67 -3.62
CA TYR A 73 -11.74 -3.99 -3.94
C TYR A 73 -12.62 -4.83 -4.86
N LEU A 74 -12.01 -5.56 -5.81
CA LEU A 74 -12.72 -6.55 -6.60
C LEU A 74 -13.29 -7.67 -5.70
N LEU A 75 -12.52 -8.18 -4.75
CA LEU A 75 -12.97 -9.23 -3.83
C LEU A 75 -14.13 -8.75 -2.94
N VAL A 76 -14.08 -7.53 -2.43
CA VAL A 76 -15.18 -6.96 -1.65
C VAL A 76 -16.41 -6.69 -2.53
N HIS A 77 -16.21 -6.24 -3.77
CA HIS A 77 -17.30 -6.04 -4.72
C HIS A 77 -18.06 -7.33 -5.09
N ARG A 78 -17.36 -8.47 -5.11
CA ARG A 78 -17.94 -9.79 -5.46
C ARG A 78 -18.52 -10.57 -4.27
N ARG A 79 -18.38 -10.05 -3.05
CA ARG A 79 -19.05 -10.61 -1.86
C ARG A 79 -20.47 -10.08 -1.79
#